data_AF-A0A4V2SYH9-F1
#
_entry.id   AF-A0A4V2SYH9-F1
#
_cell.length_a   1.000
_cell.length_b   1.000
_cell.length_c   1.000
_cell.angle_alpha   90.00
_cell.angle_beta   90.00
_cell.angle_gamma   90.00
#
_symmetry.space_group_name_H-M   'P 1'
#
loop_
_entity.id
_entity.type
_entity.pdbx_description
1 polymer ?
#
loop_
_entity_poly.entity_id
_entity_poly.type
_entity_poly.pdbx_seq_one_letter_code
_entity_poly.pdbx_strand_id
1 'polypeptide(L)'
;MKKSIRLAGLVVAGVAALVFSFAGTSFAKDSVASTTVAQEQTSKPEDYKYVGSDWLNTKDLFVKEGEVYLRLAPEGAMDAPGPLLLPKHLGEKYLKNPKAFSGWIVHRYVKYLQFPNLQELRFDFHDSKNRFQGTASQPYWLP
;
A
#
# COMPACT_ATOMS: atom_id res chain seq x y z
N MET A 1 27.29 59.22 -38.58
CA MET A 1 26.77 58.80 -37.26
C MET A 1 27.47 57.51 -36.83
N LYS A 2 27.79 57.39 -35.52
CA LYS A 2 28.64 56.40 -34.82
C LYS A 2 28.12 54.95 -34.96
N LYS A 3 28.96 53.95 -35.33
CA LYS A 3 29.79 53.00 -34.53
C LYS A 3 29.04 52.02 -33.59
N SER A 4 29.37 50.73 -33.77
CA SER A 4 28.94 49.51 -33.05
C SER A 4 29.85 49.13 -31.86
N ILE A 5 29.27 48.59 -30.79
CA ILE A 5 29.85 47.91 -29.59
C ILE A 5 28.70 47.03 -29.02
N ARG A 6 28.68 45.69 -28.84
CA ARG A 6 29.47 44.63 -28.15
C ARG A 6 29.35 44.54 -26.60
N LEU A 7 28.95 43.34 -26.13
CA LEU A 7 29.22 42.68 -24.81
C LEU A 7 28.62 43.35 -23.54
N ALA A 8 28.36 42.72 -22.39
CA ALA A 8 28.50 41.36 -21.84
C ALA A 8 27.81 41.32 -20.44
N GLY A 9 27.69 40.12 -19.85
CA GLY A 9 27.57 39.86 -18.39
C GLY A 9 26.18 39.37 -17.96
N LEU A 10 25.91 38.11 -17.54
CA LEU A 10 26.57 37.22 -16.55
C LEU A 10 26.49 37.85 -15.13
N VAL A 11 25.98 37.26 -14.03
CA VAL A 11 26.27 35.97 -13.33
C VAL A 11 25.23 35.79 -12.19
N VAL A 12 24.52 34.66 -12.07
CA VAL A 12 24.64 33.50 -11.14
C VAL A 12 24.38 33.73 -9.64
N ALA A 13 23.51 32.89 -9.07
CA ALA A 13 23.71 32.07 -7.85
C ALA A 13 22.50 31.12 -7.76
N GLY A 14 22.64 29.80 -7.91
CA GLY A 14 23.20 28.88 -6.90
C GLY A 14 22.01 28.31 -6.10
N VAL A 15 21.75 27.01 -6.03
CA VAL A 15 22.55 26.04 -5.27
C VAL A 15 22.50 24.67 -5.94
N ALA A 16 23.67 24.05 -5.99
CA ALA A 16 23.97 22.78 -6.59
C ALA A 16 23.53 21.57 -5.75
N ALA A 17 23.49 20.45 -6.47
CA ALA A 17 23.39 19.06 -6.04
C ALA A 17 24.09 18.70 -4.71
N LEU A 18 23.46 17.77 -3.99
CA LEU A 18 24.17 16.78 -3.19
C LEU A 18 23.78 15.38 -3.66
N VAL A 19 24.56 14.89 -4.63
CA VAL A 19 24.70 13.46 -4.89
C VAL A 19 25.72 12.96 -3.87
N PHE A 20 25.28 12.15 -2.91
CA PHE A 20 26.20 11.43 -2.04
C PHE A 20 26.53 10.09 -2.70
N SER A 21 27.68 10.05 -3.37
CA SER A 21 28.37 8.79 -3.67
C SER A 21 29.39 8.55 -2.56
N PHE A 22 29.19 7.52 -1.76
CA PHE A 22 30.18 7.00 -0.83
C PHE A 22 30.81 5.74 -1.44
N ALA A 23 32.05 5.87 -1.91
CA ALA A 23 32.94 4.75 -2.17
C ALA A 23 34.01 4.73 -1.08
N GLY A 24 33.88 3.81 -0.13
CA GLY A 24 34.87 3.52 0.90
C GLY A 24 35.15 2.02 0.92
N THR A 25 36.42 1.66 0.81
CA THR A 25 36.95 0.30 0.71
C THR A 25 37.04 -0.41 2.07
N SER A 26 36.58 -1.66 2.10
CA SER A 26 36.93 -2.85 2.91
C SER A 26 37.51 -2.70 4.34
N PHE A 27 36.92 -3.42 5.33
CA PHE A 27 37.45 -4.66 5.93
C PHE A 27 36.46 -5.28 6.95
N ALA A 28 36.29 -6.61 6.84
CA ALA A 28 35.96 -7.61 7.88
C ALA A 28 34.53 -7.77 8.47
N LYS A 29 33.93 -8.92 8.12
CA LYS A 29 33.49 -10.03 9.01
C LYS A 29 32.01 -10.14 9.45
N ASP A 30 31.36 -11.12 8.82
CA ASP A 30 30.32 -12.06 9.28
C ASP A 30 28.99 -11.61 9.92
N SER A 31 27.91 -12.09 9.28
CA SER A 31 26.59 -12.46 9.84
C SER A 31 25.66 -11.29 10.22
N VAL A 32 24.39 -11.17 9.83
CA VAL A 32 23.33 -12.13 9.48
C VAL A 32 22.43 -11.44 8.44
N ALA A 33 21.99 -12.19 7.43
CA ALA A 33 20.99 -11.75 6.46
C ALA A 33 19.67 -11.38 7.16
N SER A 34 19.41 -10.08 7.32
CA SER A 34 18.05 -9.58 7.52
C SER A 34 17.42 -9.48 6.14
N THR A 35 16.64 -10.48 5.76
CA THR A 35 15.80 -10.42 4.57
C THR A 35 14.78 -9.31 4.77
N THR A 36 15.12 -8.12 4.29
CA THR A 36 14.17 -7.03 4.04
C THR A 36 13.14 -7.56 3.05
N VAL A 37 11.95 -7.89 3.55
CA VAL A 37 10.78 -8.14 2.70
C VAL A 37 10.46 -6.82 2.01
N ALA A 38 10.95 -6.69 0.77
CA ALA A 38 10.61 -5.59 -0.09
C ALA A 38 9.11 -5.67 -0.43
N GLN A 39 8.29 -4.95 0.34
CA GLN A 39 6.99 -4.49 -0.13
C GLN A 39 7.22 -3.45 -1.22
N GLU A 40 7.02 -3.83 -2.47
CA GLU A 40 6.32 -3.06 -3.50
C GLU A 40 6.39 -3.85 -4.81
N GLN A 41 5.55 -4.87 -4.93
CA GLN A 41 5.10 -5.28 -6.26
C GLN A 41 3.78 -4.57 -6.51
N THR A 42 3.87 -3.39 -7.10
CA THR A 42 2.77 -2.65 -7.70
C THR A 42 2.20 -3.52 -8.83
N SER A 43 1.40 -4.49 -8.46
CA SER A 43 0.70 -5.38 -9.37
C SER A 43 -0.28 -4.54 -10.17
N LYS A 44 -0.16 -4.60 -11.50
CA LYS A 44 -1.05 -3.87 -12.39
C LYS A 44 -2.49 -4.38 -12.17
N PRO A 45 -3.52 -3.50 -12.23
CA PRO A 45 -4.91 -3.90 -12.01
C PRO A 45 -5.39 -5.06 -12.90
N GLU A 46 -4.73 -5.24 -14.04
CA GLU A 46 -5.06 -6.19 -15.12
C GLU A 46 -4.87 -7.67 -14.70
N ASP A 47 -4.10 -7.94 -13.65
CA ASP A 47 -3.87 -9.30 -13.15
C ASP A 47 -4.97 -9.80 -12.18
N TYR A 48 -5.79 -8.88 -11.68
CA TYR A 48 -6.79 -9.17 -10.66
C TYR A 48 -8.15 -9.48 -11.28
N LYS A 49 -8.76 -10.59 -10.88
CA LYS A 49 -10.14 -10.92 -11.21
C LYS A 49 -11.06 -10.34 -10.16
N TYR A 50 -12.02 -9.52 -10.58
CA TYR A 50 -13.08 -9.03 -9.71
C TYR A 50 -14.02 -10.18 -9.30
N VAL A 51 -14.29 -10.30 -8.00
CA VAL A 51 -15.12 -11.38 -7.43
C VAL A 51 -16.41 -10.89 -6.78
N GLY A 52 -16.57 -9.58 -6.59
CA GLY A 52 -17.81 -9.00 -6.09
C GLY A 52 -17.60 -7.78 -5.21
N SER A 53 -18.71 -7.27 -4.70
CA SER A 53 -18.73 -6.11 -3.81
C SER A 53 -19.68 -6.35 -2.66
N ASP A 54 -19.32 -5.85 -1.49
CA ASP A 54 -20.19 -5.85 -0.32
C ASP A 54 -20.17 -4.48 0.36
N TRP A 55 -21.24 -4.16 1.07
CA TRP A 55 -21.24 -3.01 1.98
C TRP A 55 -20.28 -3.27 3.12
N LEU A 56 -19.43 -2.30 3.43
CA LEU A 56 -18.55 -2.38 4.58
C LEU A 56 -19.38 -2.32 5.86
N ASN A 57 -19.46 -3.46 6.56
CA ASN A 57 -20.09 -3.55 7.85
C ASN A 57 -19.07 -3.23 8.95
N THR A 58 -19.30 -2.16 9.70
CA THR A 58 -18.37 -1.72 10.75
C THR A 58 -18.25 -2.72 11.90
N LYS A 59 -19.18 -3.67 12.04
CA LYS A 59 -19.07 -4.76 13.03
C LYS A 59 -17.96 -5.76 12.68
N ASP A 60 -17.58 -5.82 11.42
CA ASP A 60 -16.48 -6.67 10.96
C ASP A 60 -15.13 -5.95 11.11
N LEU A 61 -15.11 -4.67 11.50
CA LEU A 61 -13.89 -3.95 11.83
C LEU A 61 -13.56 -4.06 13.32
N PHE A 62 -12.31 -4.38 13.64
CA PHE A 62 -11.85 -4.51 15.02
C PHE A 62 -10.42 -3.99 15.19
N VAL A 63 -10.06 -3.64 16.42
CA VAL A 63 -8.73 -3.12 16.76
C VAL A 63 -7.91 -4.22 17.42
N LYS A 64 -6.66 -4.40 16.97
CA LYS A 64 -5.68 -5.28 17.60
C LYS A 64 -4.32 -4.59 17.56
N GLU A 65 -3.64 -4.51 18.71
CA GLU A 65 -2.29 -3.92 18.81
C GLU A 65 -2.19 -2.47 18.26
N GLY A 66 -3.29 -1.71 18.33
CA GLY A 66 -3.36 -0.32 17.83
C GLY A 66 -3.67 -0.19 16.34
N GLU A 67 -3.69 -1.30 15.61
CA GLU A 67 -4.04 -1.37 14.19
C GLU A 67 -5.50 -1.81 14.00
N VAL A 68 -6.10 -1.44 12.87
CA VAL A 68 -7.49 -1.76 12.55
C VAL A 68 -7.53 -2.84 11.49
N TYR A 69 -8.31 -3.89 11.73
CA TYR A 69 -8.45 -5.03 10.85
C TYR A 69 -9.90 -5.23 10.42
N LEU A 70 -10.08 -5.73 9.19
CA LEU A 70 -11.34 -6.25 8.67
C LEU A 70 -11.37 -7.76 8.85
N ARG A 71 -12.37 -8.24 9.56
CA ARG A 71 -12.70 -9.65 9.71
C ARG A 71 -13.23 -10.18 8.38
N LEU A 72 -12.55 -11.16 7.81
CA LEU A 72 -12.97 -11.81 6.56
C LEU A 72 -13.73 -13.12 6.78
N ALA A 73 -13.63 -13.69 7.99
CA ALA A 73 -14.27 -14.93 8.36
C ALA A 73 -14.66 -14.94 9.84
N PRO A 74 -15.64 -15.77 10.24
CA PRO A 74 -15.97 -15.96 11.64
C PRO A 74 -14.76 -16.37 12.48
N GLU A 75 -14.78 -16.02 13.77
CA GLU A 75 -13.74 -16.45 14.69
C GLU A 75 -13.69 -17.98 14.79
N GLY A 76 -12.47 -18.54 14.75
CA GLY A 76 -12.27 -19.99 14.84
C GLY A 76 -12.50 -20.76 13.53
N ALA A 77 -12.79 -20.08 12.41
CA ALA A 77 -12.81 -20.72 11.11
C ALA A 77 -11.40 -21.26 10.77
N MET A 78 -11.28 -22.58 10.55
CA MET A 78 -9.99 -23.25 10.33
C MET A 78 -9.44 -23.02 8.92
N ASP A 79 -10.31 -23.04 7.90
CA ASP A 79 -9.91 -22.98 6.49
C ASP A 79 -10.35 -21.66 5.85
N ALA A 80 -10.00 -20.54 6.48
CA ALA A 80 -10.47 -19.22 6.07
C ALA A 80 -9.35 -18.18 6.08
N PRO A 81 -9.44 -17.12 5.26
CA PRO A 81 -8.45 -16.06 5.27
C PRO A 81 -8.43 -15.35 6.62
N GLY A 82 -7.21 -15.02 7.06
CA GLY A 82 -7.00 -14.21 8.25
C GLY A 82 -7.61 -12.81 8.14
N PRO A 83 -7.69 -12.07 9.24
CA PRO A 83 -8.17 -10.70 9.22
C PRO A 83 -7.25 -9.79 8.40
N LEU A 84 -7.84 -8.94 7.58
CA LEU A 84 -7.14 -8.04 6.68
C LEU A 84 -6.78 -6.74 7.40
N LEU A 85 -5.50 -6.36 7.41
CA LEU A 85 -5.08 -5.05 7.92
C LEU A 85 -5.60 -3.91 7.03
N LEU A 86 -6.23 -2.90 7.61
CA LEU A 86 -6.69 -1.74 6.85
C LEU A 86 -5.51 -0.83 6.46
N PRO A 87 -5.61 -0.09 5.35
CA PRO A 87 -4.68 1.01 5.06
C PRO A 87 -4.63 1.97 6.24
N LYS A 88 -3.42 2.41 6.62
CA LYS A 88 -3.18 3.21 7.84
C LYS A 88 -4.14 4.39 8.00
N HIS A 89 -4.35 5.17 6.94
CA HIS A 89 -5.25 6.34 6.99
C HIS A 89 -6.73 5.95 7.16
N LEU A 90 -7.14 4.77 6.71
CA LEU A 90 -8.47 4.22 6.98
C LEU A 90 -8.58 3.71 8.41
N GLY A 91 -7.54 3.06 8.93
CA GLY A 91 -7.45 2.69 10.34
C GLY A 91 -7.58 3.91 11.26
N GLU A 92 -6.80 4.96 11.01
CA GLU A 92 -6.88 6.22 11.75
C GLU A 92 -8.27 6.88 11.64
N LYS A 93 -8.89 6.83 10.46
CA LYS A 93 -10.27 7.32 10.24
C LYS A 93 -11.27 6.54 11.10
N TYR A 94 -11.12 5.21 11.17
CA TYR A 94 -11.98 4.34 11.97
C TYR A 94 -11.83 4.64 13.46
N LEU A 95 -10.59 4.76 13.96
CA LEU A 95 -10.32 5.09 15.36
C LEU A 95 -10.93 6.43 15.79
N LYS A 96 -11.01 7.41 14.88
CA LYS A 96 -11.63 8.72 15.14
C LYS A 96 -13.16 8.68 15.08
N ASN A 97 -13.72 8.02 14.08
CA ASN A 97 -15.17 7.96 13.88
C ASN A 97 -15.57 6.71 13.07
N PRO A 98 -15.92 5.59 13.74
CA PRO A 98 -16.37 4.37 13.07
C PRO A 98 -17.59 4.59 12.16
N LYS A 99 -18.51 5.49 12.54
CA LYS A 99 -19.73 5.78 11.76
C LYS A 99 -19.44 6.45 10.42
N ALA A 100 -18.23 6.99 10.21
CA ALA A 100 -17.82 7.57 8.93
C ALA A 100 -17.78 6.55 7.78
N PHE A 101 -17.76 5.25 8.10
CA PHE A 101 -17.80 4.16 7.14
C PHE A 101 -19.22 3.73 6.74
N SER A 102 -20.26 4.39 7.27
CA SER A 102 -21.64 4.11 6.89
C SER A 102 -21.84 4.28 5.38
N GLY A 103 -22.34 3.23 4.72
CA GLY A 103 -22.55 3.21 3.28
C GLY A 103 -21.26 3.10 2.45
N TRP A 104 -20.13 2.71 3.05
CA TRP A 104 -18.94 2.37 2.26
C TRP A 104 -19.11 1.03 1.59
N ILE A 105 -18.42 0.85 0.45
CA ILE A 105 -18.43 -0.37 -0.35
C ILE A 105 -17.00 -0.92 -0.41
N VAL A 106 -16.86 -2.24 -0.36
CA VAL A 106 -15.59 -2.92 -0.58
C VAL A 106 -15.69 -3.75 -1.84
N HIS A 107 -14.88 -3.43 -2.85
CA HIS A 107 -14.71 -4.25 -4.03
C HIS A 107 -13.64 -5.30 -3.76
N ARG A 108 -13.94 -6.56 -4.06
CA ARG A 108 -13.06 -7.70 -3.82
C ARG A 108 -12.49 -8.23 -5.12
N TYR A 109 -11.22 -8.60 -5.06
CA TYR A 109 -10.49 -9.16 -6.18
C TYR A 109 -9.61 -10.32 -5.74
N VAL A 110 -9.29 -11.19 -6.69
CA VAL A 110 -8.39 -12.33 -6.51
C VAL A 110 -7.37 -12.37 -7.63
N LYS A 111 -6.11 -12.65 -7.28
CA LYS A 111 -5.05 -12.99 -8.23
C LYS A 111 -4.49 -14.36 -7.87
N TYR A 112 -4.52 -15.30 -8.81
CA TYR A 112 -3.85 -16.59 -8.66
C TYR A 112 -2.36 -16.41 -8.88
N LEU A 113 -1.54 -16.84 -7.92
CA LEU A 113 -0.09 -16.77 -8.03
C LEU A 113 0.45 -18.05 -8.68
N GLN A 114 1.66 -18.01 -9.22
CA GLN A 114 2.30 -19.17 -9.87
C GLN A 114 2.72 -20.28 -8.87
N PHE A 115 2.26 -20.20 -7.62
CA PHE A 115 2.45 -21.21 -6.59
C PHE A 115 1.15 -21.98 -6.39
N PRO A 116 1.19 -23.32 -6.26
CA PRO A 116 -0.01 -24.12 -6.06
C PRO A 116 -0.76 -23.65 -4.81
N ASN A 117 -2.08 -23.52 -4.95
CA ASN A 117 -3.00 -23.17 -3.87
C ASN A 117 -2.72 -21.82 -3.20
N LEU A 118 -1.94 -20.92 -3.82
CA LEU A 118 -1.72 -19.57 -3.29
C LEU A 118 -2.42 -18.53 -4.16
N GLN A 119 -3.23 -17.70 -3.51
CA GLN A 119 -3.86 -16.55 -4.12
C GLN A 119 -3.62 -15.28 -3.31
N GLU A 120 -3.64 -14.13 -3.97
CA GLU A 120 -3.68 -12.82 -3.32
C GLU A 120 -5.11 -12.30 -3.35
N LEU A 121 -5.65 -12.01 -2.17
CA LEU A 121 -6.93 -11.33 -2.00
C LEU A 121 -6.67 -9.83 -1.96
N ARG A 122 -7.45 -9.05 -2.72
CA ARG A 122 -7.37 -7.58 -2.74
C ARG A 122 -8.74 -6.98 -2.47
N PHE A 123 -8.74 -5.91 -1.69
CA PHE A 123 -9.92 -5.19 -1.23
C PHE A 123 -9.73 -3.71 -1.50
N ASP A 124 -10.55 -3.15 -2.39
CA ASP A 124 -10.58 -1.72 -2.67
C ASP A 124 -11.75 -1.09 -1.91
N PHE A 125 -11.44 -0.10 -1.08
CA PHE A 125 -12.39 0.59 -0.22
C PHE A 125 -12.91 1.84 -0.90
N HIS A 126 -14.23 1.96 -1.01
CA HIS A 126 -14.92 3.10 -1.61
C HIS A 126 -15.82 3.76 -0.57
N ASP A 127 -15.85 5.09 -0.58
CA ASP A 127 -16.75 5.84 0.29
C ASP A 127 -18.22 5.75 -0.18
N SER A 128 -19.13 6.37 0.56
CA SER A 128 -20.57 6.37 0.24
C SER A 128 -20.94 7.06 -1.08
N LYS A 129 -20.00 7.74 -1.73
CA LYS A 129 -20.15 8.31 -3.08
C LYS A 129 -19.43 7.46 -4.12
N ASN A 130 -19.07 6.23 -3.78
CA ASN A 130 -18.31 5.28 -4.57
C ASN A 130 -16.91 5.78 -4.98
N ARG A 131 -16.32 6.72 -4.24
CA ARG A 131 -14.97 7.22 -4.55
C ARG A 131 -13.94 6.32 -3.89
N PHE A 132 -12.94 5.89 -4.66
CA PHE A 132 -11.82 5.09 -4.14
C PHE A 132 -11.11 5.80 -2.99
N GLN A 133 -10.81 5.06 -1.93
CA GLN A 133 -10.18 5.57 -0.71
C GLN A 133 -8.89 4.82 -0.36
N GLY A 134 -8.65 3.64 -0.92
CA GLY A 134 -7.44 2.87 -0.65
C GLY A 134 -7.64 1.38 -0.93
N THR A 135 -6.54 0.65 -0.91
CA THR A 135 -6.50 -0.79 -1.16
C THR A 135 -5.77 -1.48 -0.02
N ALA A 136 -6.24 -2.66 0.37
CA ALA A 136 -5.45 -3.61 1.15
C ALA A 136 -5.46 -4.98 0.46
N SER A 137 -4.35 -5.69 0.53
CA SER A 137 -4.24 -7.05 0.02
C SER A 137 -3.54 -7.96 1.02
N GLN A 138 -3.80 -9.26 0.90
CA GLN A 138 -3.09 -10.29 1.65
C GLN A 138 -3.04 -11.62 0.89
N PRO A 139 -1.99 -12.42 1.10
CA PRO A 139 -1.95 -13.78 0.59
C PRO A 139 -2.95 -14.67 1.34
N TYR A 140 -3.49 -15.68 0.66
CA TYR A 140 -4.32 -16.73 1.23
C TYR A 140 -4.01 -18.07 0.56
N TRP A 141 -3.80 -19.09 1.40
CA TRP A 141 -3.62 -20.47 0.96
C TRP A 141 -4.98 -21.15 0.88
N LEU A 142 -5.32 -21.64 -0.31
CA LEU A 142 -6.48 -22.51 -0.50
C LEU A 142 -6.23 -23.83 0.24
N PRO A 143 -7.23 -24.33 0.99
CA PRO A 143 -7.15 -25.62 1.67
C PRO A 143 -7.03 -26.79 0.69
#